data_AF-A0A9P8IR80-F1
#
_entry.id   AF-A0A9P8IR80-F1
#
_cell.length_a   1.000
_cell.length_b   1.000
_cell.length_c   1.000
_cell.angle_alpha   90.00
_cell.angle_beta   90.00
_cell.angle_gamma   90.00
#
_symmetry.space_group_name_H-M   'P 1'
#
loop_
_entity.id
_entity.type
_entity.pdbx_description
1 polymer ?
#
loop_
_entity_poly.entity_id
_entity_poly.type
_entity_poly.pdbx_seq_one_letter_code
_entity_poly.pdbx_strand_id
1 'polypeptide(L)'
;MATALLSRLTSKLLAGVHSNAQVLDIKIGKPLLPPKLIPGPDLSNCPHTVIKVGLLSSTESWVIDTAGCQYGFREVLVPSNKYIADKACQVEGAPTPYNWTETKDLDYFSTLPLMNSSRAQKQDREVERKARLHFADFVDRHVNANILDGSASEFSNKVASLVDRLKIHMLSFAESQNETRA
;
A
#
# COMPACT_ATOMS: atom_id res chain seq x y z
N MET A 1 5.77 -4.36 -2.04
CA MET A 1 5.33 -2.98 -2.37
C MET A 1 4.20 -2.60 -1.43
N ALA A 2 4.25 -1.40 -0.85
CA ALA A 2 3.22 -0.92 0.08
C ALA A 2 1.84 -0.80 -0.59
N THR A 3 1.81 -0.41 -1.88
CA THR A 3 0.60 -0.36 -2.70
C THR A 3 -0.08 -1.72 -2.82
N ALA A 4 0.67 -2.79 -3.13
CA ALA A 4 0.11 -4.15 -3.13
C ALA A 4 -0.41 -4.54 -1.74
N LEU A 5 0.41 -4.45 -0.69
CA LEU A 5 0.03 -4.81 0.69
C LEU A 5 -1.31 -4.21 1.15
N LEU A 6 -1.58 -2.96 0.78
CA LEU A 6 -2.76 -2.22 1.21
C LEU A 6 -3.98 -2.39 0.28
N SER A 7 -3.90 -3.22 -0.76
CA SER A 7 -4.98 -3.39 -1.74
C SER A 7 -6.32 -3.68 -1.11
N ARG A 8 -6.41 -4.64 -0.19
CA ARG A 8 -7.68 -4.98 0.46
C ARG A 8 -8.30 -3.80 1.18
N LEU A 9 -7.48 -3.08 1.94
CA LEU A 9 -7.92 -1.94 2.73
C LEU A 9 -8.39 -0.81 1.81
N THR A 10 -7.62 -0.47 0.78
CA THR A 10 -8.01 0.55 -0.19
C THR A 10 -9.32 0.18 -0.89
N SER A 11 -9.47 -1.06 -1.36
CA SER A 11 -10.72 -1.52 -2.00
C SER A 11 -11.92 -1.47 -1.06
N LYS A 12 -11.74 -1.81 0.22
CA LYS A 12 -12.82 -1.73 1.24
C LYS A 12 -13.22 -0.29 1.53
N LEU A 13 -12.26 0.62 1.65
CA LEU A 13 -12.53 2.03 1.95
C LEU A 13 -13.17 2.76 0.75
N LEU A 14 -12.86 2.34 -0.47
CA LEU A 14 -13.48 2.87 -1.68
C LEU A 14 -14.79 2.15 -2.05
N ALA A 15 -15.17 1.09 -1.32
CA ALA A 15 -16.40 0.36 -1.60
C ALA A 15 -17.61 1.28 -1.41
N GLY A 16 -18.37 1.49 -2.48
CA GLY A 16 -19.52 2.42 -2.50
C GLY A 16 -19.19 3.82 -3.00
N VAL A 17 -17.90 4.17 -3.18
CA VAL A 17 -17.49 5.39 -3.88
C VAL A 17 -17.48 5.10 -5.38
N HIS A 18 -18.31 5.80 -6.15
CA HIS A 18 -18.37 5.67 -7.60
C HIS A 18 -17.09 6.27 -8.25
N SER A 19 -16.02 5.48 -8.25
CA SER A 19 -14.65 5.90 -8.56
C SER A 19 -13.92 4.87 -9.42
N ASN A 20 -12.88 5.32 -10.11
CA ASN A 20 -11.90 4.46 -10.76
C ASN A 20 -10.54 4.59 -10.05
N ALA A 21 -9.98 3.47 -9.64
CA ALA A 21 -8.62 3.44 -9.10
C ALA A 21 -7.66 2.92 -10.16
N GLN A 22 -6.57 3.65 -10.36
CA GLN A 22 -5.50 3.34 -11.30
C GLN A 22 -4.16 3.37 -10.59
N VAL A 23 -3.22 2.57 -11.07
CA VAL A 23 -1.82 2.62 -10.67
C VAL A 23 -1.05 3.45 -11.67
N LEU A 24 -0.27 4.39 -11.15
CA LEU A 24 0.63 5.23 -11.91
C LEU A 24 2.05 4.99 -11.41
N ASP A 25 2.95 4.69 -12.34
CA ASP A 25 4.37 4.79 -12.09
C ASP A 25 4.82 6.20 -12.49
N ILE A 26 5.55 6.86 -11.61
CA ILE A 26 5.96 8.25 -11.79
C ILE A 26 7.44 8.41 -11.46
N LYS A 27 8.13 9.22 -12.26
CA LYS A 27 9.44 9.74 -11.91
C LYS A 27 9.28 11.04 -11.15
N ILE A 28 9.76 11.09 -9.91
CA ILE A 28 9.71 12.30 -9.10
C ILE A 28 10.86 13.21 -9.50
N GLY A 29 10.55 14.41 -9.98
CA GLY A 29 11.56 15.37 -10.44
C GLY A 29 12.25 16.14 -9.31
N LYS A 30 11.67 16.15 -8.11
CA LYS A 30 12.28 16.77 -6.92
C LYS A 30 13.26 15.81 -6.24
N PRO A 31 14.38 16.31 -5.68
CA PRO A 31 15.27 15.51 -4.85
C PRO A 31 14.50 14.84 -3.71
N LEU A 32 14.62 13.53 -3.61
CA LEU A 32 14.04 12.74 -2.52
C LEU A 32 14.93 12.89 -1.29
N LEU A 33 14.32 13.00 -0.10
CA LEU A 33 15.12 12.84 1.12
C LEU A 33 15.62 11.39 1.20
N PRO A 34 16.80 11.15 1.79
CA PRO A 34 17.25 9.79 2.08
C PRO A 34 16.16 9.02 2.84
N PRO A 35 15.95 7.73 2.51
CA PRO A 35 14.92 6.94 3.14
C PRO A 35 15.09 6.90 4.67
N LYS A 36 14.05 7.29 5.41
CA LYS A 36 14.12 7.49 6.87
C LYS A 36 14.16 6.20 7.69
N LEU A 37 13.63 5.11 7.15
CA LEU A 37 13.30 3.90 7.94
C LEU A 37 14.16 2.69 7.58
N ILE A 38 14.52 2.52 6.31
CA ILE A 38 15.30 1.37 5.84
C ILE A 38 16.31 1.89 4.82
N PRO A 39 17.63 1.70 5.04
CA PRO A 39 18.62 1.93 4.01
C PRO A 39 18.32 1.01 2.82
N GLY A 40 17.90 1.60 1.70
CA GLY A 40 17.63 0.90 0.46
C GLY A 40 18.72 1.18 -0.57
N PRO A 41 18.75 0.44 -1.69
CA PRO A 41 19.56 0.84 -2.85
C PRO A 41 19.18 2.26 -3.29
N ASP A 42 20.05 2.94 -4.02
CA ASP A 42 19.71 4.25 -4.58
C ASP A 42 18.50 4.12 -5.52
N LEU A 43 17.38 4.72 -5.12
CA LEU A 43 16.12 4.71 -5.86
C LEU A 43 15.96 5.95 -6.75
N SER A 44 17.00 6.78 -6.90
CA SER A 44 16.97 8.01 -7.72
C SER A 44 16.50 7.79 -9.16
N ASN A 45 16.66 6.58 -9.70
CA ASN A 45 16.20 6.19 -11.04
C ASN A 45 15.10 5.11 -11.04
N CYS A 46 14.54 4.77 -9.88
CA CYS A 46 13.44 3.82 -9.80
C CYS A 46 12.10 4.57 -9.90
N PRO A 47 11.16 4.14 -10.75
CA PRO A 47 9.83 4.71 -10.78
C PRO A 47 9.14 4.56 -9.41
N HIS A 48 8.50 5.62 -8.95
CA HIS A 48 7.67 5.59 -7.74
C HIS A 48 6.25 5.20 -8.11
N THR A 49 5.69 4.20 -7.44
CA THR A 49 4.33 3.74 -7.74
C THR A 49 3.32 4.39 -6.79
N VAL A 50 2.30 5.05 -7.34
CA VAL A 50 1.18 5.64 -6.59
C VAL A 50 -0.15 5.15 -7.11
N ILE A 51 -1.21 5.33 -6.32
CA ILE A 51 -2.58 5.04 -6.74
C ILE A 51 -3.27 6.37 -7.05
N LYS A 52 -3.83 6.52 -8.25
CA LYS A 52 -4.73 7.63 -8.59
C LYS A 52 -6.17 7.15 -8.51
N VAL A 53 -7.00 7.87 -7.77
CA VAL A 53 -8.44 7.63 -7.66
C VAL A 53 -9.17 8.79 -8.32
N GLY A 54 -9.93 8.53 -9.37
CA GLY A 54 -10.82 9.50 -10.00
C GLY A 54 -12.27 9.25 -9.61
N LEU A 55 -13.04 10.31 -9.35
CA LEU A 55 -14.49 10.19 -9.21
C LEU A 55 -15.10 10.10 -10.61
N LEU A 56 -16.00 9.14 -10.83
CA LEU A 56 -16.59 8.92 -12.16
C LEU A 56 -17.62 10.00 -12.55
N SER A 57 -18.15 10.73 -11.57
CA SER A 57 -19.14 11.80 -11.77
C SER A 57 -18.52 13.19 -11.93
N SER A 58 -17.19 13.32 -11.85
CA SER A 58 -16.49 14.60 -11.96
C SER A 58 -15.12 14.45 -12.63
N THR A 59 -14.41 15.57 -12.81
CA THR A 59 -13.00 15.56 -13.23
C THR A 59 -12.04 15.47 -12.03
N GLU A 60 -12.59 15.34 -10.83
CA GLU A 60 -11.82 15.31 -9.59
C GLU A 60 -11.04 14.00 -9.49
N SER A 61 -9.76 14.12 -9.14
CA SER A 61 -8.92 12.96 -8.89
C SER A 61 -7.87 13.24 -7.82
N TRP A 62 -7.51 12.18 -7.12
CA TRP A 62 -6.63 12.20 -5.96
C TRP A 62 -5.53 11.17 -6.12
N VAL A 63 -4.35 11.46 -5.60
CA VAL A 63 -3.25 10.53 -5.48
C VAL A 63 -3.19 10.04 -4.02
N ILE A 64 -3.18 8.72 -3.86
CA ILE A 64 -2.87 8.01 -2.62
C ILE A 64 -1.42 7.53 -2.72
N ASP A 65 -0.58 8.05 -1.84
CA ASP A 65 0.85 7.71 -1.76
C ASP A 65 1.21 7.31 -0.32
N THR A 66 1.15 6.01 -0.06
CA THR A 66 1.46 5.44 1.26
C THR A 66 2.96 5.23 1.49
N ALA A 67 3.78 5.28 0.43
CA ALA A 67 5.23 5.14 0.50
C ALA A 67 5.96 6.50 0.50
N GLY A 68 5.28 7.60 0.17
CA GLY A 68 5.87 8.93 0.07
C GLY A 68 6.56 9.42 1.34
N CYS A 69 6.11 8.96 2.51
CA CYS A 69 6.73 9.29 3.80
C CYS A 69 8.18 8.80 3.92
N GLN A 70 8.54 7.74 3.19
CA GLN A 70 9.91 7.26 3.11
C GLN A 70 10.83 8.32 2.50
N TYR A 71 10.32 9.14 1.59
CA TYR A 71 11.08 10.14 0.84
C TYR A 71 10.85 11.58 1.32
N GLY A 72 10.22 11.74 2.48
CA GLY A 72 9.97 13.05 3.09
C GLY A 72 8.61 13.67 2.77
N PHE A 73 7.76 13.03 1.97
CA PHE A 73 6.41 13.51 1.70
C PHE A 73 5.48 13.18 2.87
N ARG A 74 4.87 14.19 3.48
CA ARG A 74 3.98 14.00 4.63
C ARG A 74 2.56 13.64 4.24
N GLU A 75 2.13 14.11 3.07
CA GLU A 75 0.75 13.95 2.62
C GLU A 75 0.55 12.57 1.98
N VAL A 76 -0.44 11.82 2.48
CA VAL A 76 -0.83 10.52 1.93
C VAL A 76 -1.88 10.67 0.83
N LEU A 77 -2.77 11.66 0.94
CA LEU A 77 -3.85 11.93 -0.01
C LEU A 77 -3.77 13.37 -0.50
N VAL A 78 -3.62 13.58 -1.82
CA VAL A 78 -3.44 14.91 -2.42
C VAL A 78 -4.18 14.98 -3.76
N PRO A 79 -4.79 16.13 -4.15
CA PRO A 79 -5.37 16.27 -5.48
C PRO A 79 -4.33 15.96 -6.56
N SER A 80 -4.72 15.21 -7.59
CA SER A 80 -3.77 14.64 -8.57
C SER A 80 -2.93 15.70 -9.26
N ASN A 81 -3.56 16.78 -9.75
CA ASN A 81 -2.84 17.87 -10.41
C ASN A 81 -1.85 18.56 -9.47
N LYS A 82 -2.23 18.77 -8.20
CA LYS A 82 -1.35 19.33 -7.18
C LYS A 82 -0.18 18.40 -6.90
N TYR A 83 -0.43 17.11 -6.72
CA TYR A 83 0.62 16.13 -6.44
C TYR A 83 1.68 16.10 -7.57
N ILE A 84 1.25 16.07 -8.83
CA ILE A 84 2.15 16.05 -10.00
C ILE A 84 2.95 17.35 -10.11
N ALA A 85 2.29 18.50 -9.97
CA ALA A 85 2.96 19.80 -10.05
C ALA A 85 3.94 20.01 -8.90
N ASP A 86 3.51 19.79 -7.66
CA ASP A 86 4.31 20.04 -6.46
C ASP A 86 5.55 19.14 -6.38
N LYS A 87 5.51 17.94 -6.98
CA LYS A 87 6.63 17.00 -6.98
C LYS A 87 7.39 16.95 -8.31
N ALA A 88 7.00 17.80 -9.28
CA ALA A 88 7.55 17.82 -10.63
C ALA A 88 7.56 16.41 -11.27
N CYS A 89 6.45 15.67 -11.12
CA CYS A 89 6.38 14.29 -11.54
C CYS A 89 6.27 14.16 -13.05
N GLN A 90 6.89 13.13 -13.61
CA GLN A 90 6.66 12.65 -14.96
C GLN A 90 5.96 11.29 -14.87
N VAL A 91 4.81 11.14 -15.52
CA VAL A 91 4.10 9.86 -15.56
C VAL A 91 4.81 8.94 -16.52
N GLU A 92 5.16 7.74 -16.08
CA GLU A 92 5.79 6.71 -16.87
C GLU A 92 4.76 5.69 -17.34
N GLY A 93 4.77 5.40 -18.64
CA GLY A 93 3.85 4.44 -19.25
C GLY A 93 2.37 4.85 -19.16
N ALA A 94 1.49 3.89 -19.43
CA ALA A 94 0.05 4.08 -19.32
C ALA A 94 -0.44 3.68 -17.93
N PRO A 95 -1.35 4.45 -17.30
CA PRO A 95 -2.00 4.04 -16.07
C PRO A 95 -2.70 2.68 -16.23
N THR A 96 -2.57 1.82 -15.22
CA THR A 96 -3.20 0.49 -15.22
C THR A 96 -4.32 0.43 -14.18
N PRO A 97 -5.38 -0.38 -14.38
CA PRO A 97 -6.40 -0.54 -13.36
C PRO A 97 -5.82 -1.07 -12.04
N TYR A 98 -6.25 -0.50 -10.91
CA TYR A 98 -5.86 -0.97 -9.59
C TYR A 98 -6.74 -2.13 -9.13
N ASN A 99 -6.53 -3.29 -9.74
CA ASN A 99 -7.16 -4.57 -9.41
C ASN A 99 -6.17 -5.52 -8.72
N TRP A 100 -5.29 -4.95 -7.90
CA TRP A 100 -4.18 -5.69 -7.30
C TRP A 100 -4.64 -6.53 -6.12
N THR A 101 -3.97 -7.65 -5.91
CA THR A 101 -4.04 -8.44 -4.67
C THR A 101 -2.91 -8.04 -3.74
N GLU A 102 -3.01 -8.44 -2.47
CA GLU A 102 -2.06 -8.08 -1.41
C GLU A 102 -0.68 -8.68 -1.67
N THR A 103 -0.63 -9.66 -2.58
CA THR A 103 0.53 -10.48 -2.91
C THR A 103 0.98 -10.32 -4.36
N LYS A 104 0.38 -9.40 -5.15
CA LYS A 104 0.67 -9.23 -6.58
C LYS A 104 2.15 -9.08 -6.90
N ASP A 105 2.88 -8.26 -6.14
CA ASP A 105 4.32 -8.07 -6.32
C ASP A 105 5.11 -9.33 -5.97
N LEU A 106 4.68 -10.11 -4.97
CA LEU A 106 5.28 -11.40 -4.63
C LEU A 106 5.06 -12.43 -5.74
N ASP A 107 3.88 -12.42 -6.36
CA ASP A 107 3.56 -13.25 -7.52
C ASP A 107 4.51 -12.90 -8.67
N TYR A 108 4.67 -11.61 -8.97
CA TYR A 108 5.61 -11.14 -9.98
C TYR A 108 7.06 -11.57 -9.65
N PHE A 109 7.55 -11.31 -8.43
CA PHE A 109 8.91 -11.69 -8.03
C PHE A 109 9.16 -13.19 -8.10
N SER A 110 8.14 -14.02 -7.90
CA SER A 110 8.27 -15.48 -8.05
C SER A 110 8.60 -15.92 -9.48
N THR A 111 8.26 -15.10 -10.48
CA THR A 111 8.59 -15.34 -11.89
C THR A 111 10.02 -14.96 -12.25
N LEU A 112 10.70 -14.15 -11.41
CA LEU A 112 12.04 -13.65 -11.69
C LEU A 112 13.11 -14.65 -11.22
N PRO A 113 13.99 -15.17 -12.11
CA PRO A 113 15.00 -16.17 -11.74
C PRO A 113 15.93 -15.71 -10.60
N LEU A 114 16.35 -14.44 -10.62
CA LEU A 114 17.27 -13.86 -9.62
C LEU A 114 16.67 -13.87 -8.20
N MET A 115 15.35 -13.67 -8.09
CA MET A 115 14.61 -13.61 -6.83
C MET A 115 14.10 -14.99 -6.37
N ASN A 116 14.39 -16.04 -7.14
CA ASN A 116 13.89 -17.40 -6.90
C ASN A 116 15.01 -18.45 -6.90
N SER A 117 16.26 -18.01 -6.77
CA SER A 117 17.45 -18.86 -6.90
C SER A 117 17.76 -19.62 -5.62
N SER A 118 17.54 -19.03 -4.44
CA SER A 118 17.86 -19.68 -3.16
C SER A 118 16.61 -20.19 -2.42
N ARG A 119 16.82 -21.21 -1.58
CA ARG A 119 15.77 -21.72 -0.67
C ARG A 119 15.34 -20.65 0.33
N ALA A 120 16.26 -19.83 0.83
CA ALA A 120 15.97 -18.75 1.77
C ALA A 120 15.04 -17.71 1.14
N GLN A 121 15.33 -17.25 -0.09
CA GLN A 121 14.46 -16.30 -0.82
C GLN A 121 13.03 -16.84 -1.00
N LYS A 122 12.90 -18.14 -1.32
CA LYS A 122 11.60 -18.80 -1.44
C LYS A 122 10.85 -18.82 -0.11
N GLN A 123 11.54 -19.17 0.98
CA GLN A 123 10.96 -19.24 2.31
C GLN A 123 10.52 -17.87 2.83
N ASP A 124 11.37 -16.84 2.68
CA ASP A 124 11.08 -15.49 3.14
C ASP A 124 9.86 -14.92 2.42
N ARG A 125 9.77 -15.14 1.10
CA ARG A 125 8.61 -14.73 0.31
C ARG A 125 7.33 -15.47 0.72
N GLU A 126 7.42 -16.74 1.08
CA GLU A 126 6.26 -17.51 1.54
C GLU A 126 5.78 -17.03 2.91
N VAL A 127 6.70 -16.70 3.82
CA VAL A 127 6.36 -16.09 5.12
C VAL A 127 5.70 -14.73 4.91
N GLU A 128 6.28 -13.87 4.06
CA GLU A 128 5.71 -12.58 3.69
C GLU A 128 4.32 -12.75 3.10
N ARG A 129 4.13 -13.69 2.15
CA ARG A 129 2.81 -13.99 1.56
C ARG A 129 1.77 -14.29 2.64
N LYS A 130 2.09 -15.20 3.56
CA LYS A 130 1.18 -15.58 4.65
C LYS A 130 0.86 -14.39 5.55
N ALA A 131 1.85 -13.57 5.90
CA ALA A 131 1.66 -12.37 6.71
C ALA A 131 0.70 -11.38 6.04
N ARG A 132 0.84 -11.16 4.72
CA ARG A 132 -0.04 -10.27 3.96
C ARG A 132 -1.47 -10.78 3.83
N LEU A 133 -1.64 -12.08 3.61
CA LEU A 133 -2.96 -12.70 3.60
C LEU A 133 -3.63 -12.65 4.98
N HIS A 134 -2.85 -12.82 6.05
CA HIS A 134 -3.31 -12.65 7.42
C HIS A 134 -3.77 -11.22 7.71
N PHE A 135 -3.05 -10.22 7.19
CA PHE A 135 -3.49 -8.82 7.23
C PHE A 135 -4.78 -8.59 6.42
N ALA A 136 -4.88 -9.15 5.21
CA ALA A 136 -6.07 -9.03 4.37
C ALA A 136 -7.32 -9.58 5.08
N ASP A 137 -7.17 -10.72 5.75
CA ASP A 137 -8.21 -11.35 6.56
C ASP A 137 -8.66 -10.47 7.73
N PHE A 138 -7.71 -9.81 8.42
CA PHE A 138 -8.06 -8.80 9.43
C PHE A 138 -8.92 -7.68 8.86
N VAL A 139 -8.51 -7.13 7.72
CA VAL A 139 -9.25 -6.06 7.02
C VAL A 139 -10.67 -6.54 6.69
N ASP A 140 -10.81 -7.78 6.21
CA ASP A 140 -12.11 -8.33 5.86
C ASP A 140 -13.07 -8.45 7.05
N ARG A 141 -12.55 -8.80 8.22
CA ARG A 141 -13.34 -8.99 9.45
C ARG A 141 -13.65 -7.68 10.18
N HIS A 142 -12.76 -6.70 10.09
CA HIS A 142 -12.80 -5.52 10.97
C HIS A 142 -12.99 -4.18 10.26
N VAL A 143 -12.85 -4.13 8.93
CA VAL A 143 -13.12 -2.93 8.14
C VAL A 143 -14.42 -3.12 7.37
N ASN A 144 -15.41 -2.30 7.71
CA ASN A 144 -16.74 -2.31 7.09
C ASN A 144 -17.08 -0.91 6.54
N ALA A 145 -18.26 -0.76 5.93
CA ALA A 145 -18.69 0.49 5.31
C ALA A 145 -18.81 1.67 6.30
N ASN A 146 -19.04 1.41 7.60
CA ASN A 146 -19.27 2.46 8.60
C ASN A 146 -18.01 2.89 9.35
N ILE A 147 -16.83 2.40 8.94
CA ILE A 147 -15.56 2.72 9.58
C ILE A 147 -15.23 4.22 9.49
N LEU A 148 -15.74 4.89 8.45
CA LEU A 148 -15.57 6.33 8.20
C LEU A 148 -16.70 7.18 8.81
N ASP A 149 -17.77 6.56 9.29
CA ASP A 149 -18.95 7.28 9.80
C ASP A 149 -18.72 7.83 11.20
N GLY A 150 -19.48 8.88 11.52
CA GLY A 150 -19.54 9.47 12.86
C GLY A 150 -18.78 10.79 12.99
N SER A 151 -18.77 11.32 14.20
CA SER A 151 -17.99 12.50 14.58
C SER A 151 -16.49 12.22 14.55
N ALA A 152 -15.69 13.29 14.54
CA ALA A 152 -14.23 13.16 14.56
C ALA A 152 -13.70 12.36 15.76
N SER A 153 -14.32 12.49 16.94
CA SER A 153 -13.95 11.73 18.13
C SER A 153 -14.30 10.24 18.00
N GLU A 154 -15.48 9.92 17.47
CA GLU A 154 -15.88 8.54 17.21
C GLU A 154 -14.95 7.88 16.18
N PHE A 155 -14.63 8.58 15.10
CA PHE A 155 -13.67 8.11 14.11
C PHE A 155 -12.30 7.85 14.74
N SER A 156 -11.79 8.79 15.55
CA SER A 156 -10.51 8.62 16.26
C SER A 156 -10.52 7.39 17.17
N ASN A 157 -11.62 7.15 17.90
CA ASN A 157 -11.77 5.99 18.77
C ASN A 157 -11.83 4.68 17.97
N LYS A 158 -12.55 4.66 16.84
CA LYS A 158 -12.59 3.51 15.91
C LYS A 158 -11.20 3.18 15.38
N VAL A 159 -10.45 4.19 14.93
CA VAL A 159 -9.08 4.02 14.41
C VAL A 159 -8.14 3.49 15.50
N ALA A 160 -8.18 4.06 16.71
CA ALA A 160 -7.36 3.59 17.83
C ALA A 160 -7.66 2.12 18.16
N SER A 161 -8.94 1.75 18.29
CA SER A 161 -9.34 0.36 18.54
C SER A 161 -8.92 -0.58 17.40
N LEU A 162 -9.05 -0.14 16.14
CA LEU A 162 -8.64 -0.92 14.98
C LEU A 162 -7.13 -1.18 14.98
N VAL A 163 -6.33 -0.17 15.30
CA VAL A 163 -4.86 -0.28 15.40
C VAL A 163 -4.45 -1.28 16.47
N ASP A 164 -5.07 -1.23 17.64
CA ASP A 164 -4.70 -2.16 18.72
C ASP A 164 -5.12 -3.60 18.41
N ARG A 165 -6.31 -3.80 17.82
CA ARG A 165 -6.73 -5.13 17.32
C ARG A 165 -5.80 -5.63 16.22
N LEU A 166 -5.37 -4.76 15.31
CA LEU A 166 -4.44 -5.11 14.25
C LEU A 166 -3.10 -5.58 14.82
N LYS A 167 -2.55 -4.88 15.81
CA LYS A 167 -1.31 -5.31 16.48
C LYS A 167 -1.46 -6.71 17.06
N ILE A 168 -2.53 -6.97 17.81
CA ILE A 168 -2.81 -8.28 18.41
C ILE A 168 -2.93 -9.36 17.32
N HIS A 169 -3.67 -9.08 16.25
CA HIS A 169 -3.84 -10.01 15.14
C HIS A 169 -2.52 -10.31 14.43
N MET A 170 -1.67 -9.30 14.19
CA MET A 170 -0.37 -9.53 13.55
C MET A 170 0.62 -10.25 14.48
N LEU A 171 0.54 -10.05 15.80
CA LEU A 171 1.37 -10.75 16.77
C LEU A 171 1.06 -12.25 16.81
N SER A 172 -0.21 -12.64 16.74
CA SER A 172 -0.58 -14.07 16.73
C SER A 172 -0.02 -14.81 15.50
N PHE A 173 0.14 -14.11 14.37
CA PHE A 173 0.83 -14.67 13.22
C PHE A 173 2.30 -14.94 13.54
N ALA A 174 3.02 -13.97 14.13
CA ALA A 174 4.43 -14.14 14.48
C ALA A 174 4.65 -15.31 15.44
N GLU A 175 3.78 -15.49 16.43
CA GLU A 175 3.80 -16.62 17.36
C GLU A 175 3.63 -17.96 16.62
N SER A 176 2.64 -18.07 15.73
CA SER A 176 2.41 -19.29 14.94
C SER A 176 3.60 -19.69 14.06
N GLN A 177 4.36 -18.71 13.55
CA GLN A 177 5.54 -18.99 12.73
C GLN A 177 6.71 -19.51 13.56
N ASN A 178 6.80 -19.13 14.84
CA ASN A 178 7.85 -19.60 15.74
C ASN A 178 7.61 -21.04 16.20
N GLU A 179 6.36 -21.42 16.46
CA GLU A 179 5.98 -22.80 16.79
C GLU A 179 6.25 -23.78 15.63
N THR A 180 6.14 -23.31 14.38
CA THR A 180 6.41 -24.15 13.19
C THR A 180 7.92 -24.34 12.93
N ARG A 181 8.79 -23.59 13.63
CA ARG A 181 10.26 -23.63 13.47
C ARG A 181 10.98 -24.35 14.62
N ALA A 182 10.28 -24.69 15.70
CA ALA A 182 10.79 -25.46 16.84
C ALA A 182 10.58 -26.97 16.63
#